data_AF-A0A7Y5RKC8-F1
#
_entry.id   AF-A0A7Y5RKC8-F1
#
_cell.length_a   1.000
_cell.length_b   1.000
_cell.length_c   1.000
_cell.angle_alpha   90.00
_cell.angle_beta   90.00
_cell.angle_gamma   90.00
#
_symmetry.space_group_name_H-M   'P 1'
#
loop_
_entity.id
_entity.type
_entity.pdbx_description
1 polymer ?
#
loop_
_entity_poly.entity_id
_entity_poly.type
_entity_poly.pdbx_seq_one_letter_code
_entity_poly.pdbx_strand_id
1 'polypeptide(L)'
;MVDWLATIPAFVVLSVVLLLPGWLVVRALGARGLEALAVSPAVSTALIAVFATVAQRVGVGWGLLPLLVVTLASVGVALLGMRLFGRHDPDLGAARRFLGRPRPDAVVAIAIGVVLALATILPSIGRPDELVDSPDAVYHLDRIRTFLETGNFSIVNPTFYPNGFHAWIATSLLPGVADVLPGTNVATVVLAAVVWPVGCVALVRHALGTSRLVTYAAGFASAAFIAFPTTLLGWGVLWPNLMATALTPGALALMLQAARSRRIGQWLGFVAALPGLALIQPNALVALVLFALVWFVAARLRAGLLHHLSWPAVARDLAVVAVVGVGGLLAAPIVSARLASTQSYEWNDRVSIWTALVEVVGGRLQISNVLWGLVVLIGLGIGWIALRARAALPVVAMWVACVVLYVMAASSTASWTALVT
;
A
#
# COMPACT_ATOMS: atom_id res chain seq x y z
N MET A 1 -6.66 -26.37 -19.74
CA MET A 1 -6.82 -26.21 -18.28
C MET A 1 -5.48 -25.83 -17.69
N VAL A 2 -5.34 -24.58 -17.21
CA VAL A 2 -4.11 -24.12 -16.53
C VAL A 2 -4.08 -24.61 -15.07
N ASP A 3 -2.91 -25.01 -14.58
CA ASP A 3 -2.65 -25.37 -13.18
C ASP A 3 -1.80 -24.28 -12.50
N TRP A 4 -1.91 -24.14 -11.18
CA TRP A 4 -1.15 -23.13 -10.42
C TRP A 4 0.37 -23.31 -10.53
N LEU A 5 0.87 -24.54 -10.68
CA LEU A 5 2.30 -24.74 -10.89
C LEU A 5 2.77 -24.22 -12.25
N ALA A 6 1.90 -24.25 -13.27
CA ALA A 6 2.21 -23.72 -14.60
C ALA A 6 2.35 -22.18 -14.60
N THR A 7 1.83 -21.49 -13.56
CA THR A 7 1.90 -20.03 -13.47
C THR A 7 3.09 -19.49 -12.66
N ILE A 8 3.98 -20.37 -12.18
CA ILE A 8 5.22 -19.97 -11.48
C ILE A 8 6.05 -18.95 -12.28
N PRO A 9 6.25 -19.07 -13.61
CA PRO A 9 6.96 -18.05 -14.38
C PRO A 9 6.30 -16.67 -14.29
N ALA A 10 4.97 -16.61 -14.42
CA ALA A 10 4.22 -15.37 -14.29
C ALA A 10 4.35 -14.78 -12.88
N PHE A 11 4.26 -15.61 -11.84
CA PHE A 11 4.43 -15.18 -10.44
C PHE A 11 5.80 -14.55 -10.20
N VAL A 12 6.86 -15.16 -10.74
CA VAL A 12 8.24 -14.64 -10.64
C VAL A 12 8.36 -13.32 -11.38
N VAL A 13 7.91 -13.22 -12.63
CA VAL A 13 8.02 -11.98 -13.42
C VAL A 13 7.21 -10.84 -12.79
N LEU A 14 5.96 -11.09 -12.38
CA LEU A 14 5.13 -10.10 -11.67
C LEU A 14 5.81 -9.60 -10.40
N SER A 15 6.36 -10.52 -9.59
CA SER A 15 7.08 -10.16 -8.37
C SER A 15 8.34 -9.35 -8.65
N VAL A 16 9.13 -9.72 -9.67
CA VAL A 16 10.37 -9.02 -10.04
C VAL A 16 10.06 -7.63 -10.56
N VAL A 17 9.12 -7.48 -11.50
CA VAL A 17 8.74 -6.17 -12.05
C VAL A 17 8.14 -5.27 -10.96
N LEU A 18 7.41 -5.83 -10.00
CA LEU A 18 6.86 -5.06 -8.88
C LEU A 18 7.92 -4.68 -7.83
N LEU A 19 8.85 -5.56 -7.50
CA LEU A 19 9.78 -5.33 -6.38
C LEU A 19 11.09 -4.69 -6.83
N LEU A 20 11.70 -5.16 -7.93
CA LEU A 20 13.08 -4.84 -8.25
C LEU A 20 13.33 -3.35 -8.57
N PRO A 21 12.55 -2.67 -9.44
CA PRO A 21 12.83 -1.28 -9.82
C PRO A 21 12.83 -0.33 -8.61
N GLY A 22 11.75 -0.36 -7.85
CA GLY A 22 11.57 0.43 -6.63
C GLY A 22 12.58 0.06 -5.56
N TRP A 23 12.92 -1.23 -5.41
CA TRP A 23 13.96 -1.68 -4.50
C TRP A 23 15.29 -1.03 -4.84
N LEU A 24 15.74 -1.05 -6.09
CA LEU A 24 17.00 -0.42 -6.49
C LEU A 24 17.00 1.08 -6.17
N VAL A 25 15.91 1.80 -6.43
CA VAL A 25 15.78 3.24 -6.14
C VAL A 25 15.83 3.52 -4.65
N VAL A 26 15.02 2.86 -3.83
CA VAL A 26 15.00 3.13 -2.37
C VAL A 26 16.30 2.68 -1.71
N ARG A 27 16.97 1.67 -2.27
CA ARG A 27 18.32 1.28 -1.88
C ARG A 27 19.34 2.36 -2.24
N ALA A 28 19.26 3.00 -3.40
CA ALA A 28 20.09 4.15 -3.72
C ALA A 28 19.87 5.31 -2.74
N LEU A 29 18.62 5.51 -2.29
CA LEU A 29 18.25 6.47 -1.24
C LEU A 29 18.65 6.03 0.19
N GLY A 30 19.29 4.87 0.35
CA GLY A 30 19.79 4.41 1.64
C GLY A 30 18.79 3.66 2.52
N ALA A 31 17.56 3.39 2.05
CA ALA A 31 16.68 2.40 2.69
C ALA A 31 17.33 1.00 2.60
N ARG A 32 17.05 0.12 3.57
CA ARG A 32 17.69 -1.20 3.68
C ARG A 32 16.71 -2.24 4.23
N GLY A 33 17.04 -3.52 4.05
CA GLY A 33 16.35 -4.65 4.67
C GLY A 33 14.87 -4.75 4.32
N LEU A 34 14.06 -5.08 5.32
CA LEU A 34 12.62 -5.30 5.20
C LEU A 34 11.88 -4.04 4.74
N GLU A 35 12.30 -2.87 5.20
CA GLU A 35 11.65 -1.60 4.91
C GLU A 35 11.83 -1.21 3.45
N ALA A 36 13.03 -1.41 2.90
CA ALA A 36 13.27 -1.26 1.48
C ALA A 36 12.34 -2.19 0.69
N LEU A 37 12.31 -3.49 1.03
CA LEU A 37 11.45 -4.47 0.36
C LEU A 37 9.97 -4.08 0.43
N ALA A 38 9.49 -3.64 1.59
CA ALA A 38 8.09 -3.32 1.82
C ALA A 38 7.60 -2.10 1.02
N VAL A 39 8.42 -1.05 0.88
CA VAL A 39 8.02 0.14 0.10
C VAL A 39 8.26 -0.02 -1.40
N SER A 40 9.08 -0.99 -1.81
CA SER A 40 9.52 -1.16 -3.19
C SER A 40 8.38 -1.24 -4.20
N PRO A 41 7.29 -2.01 -3.95
CA PRO A 41 6.15 -2.08 -4.85
C PRO A 41 5.56 -0.71 -5.22
N ALA A 42 5.35 0.17 -4.24
CA ALA A 42 4.78 1.49 -4.49
C ALA A 42 5.70 2.37 -5.35
N VAL A 43 7.02 2.28 -5.14
CA VAL A 43 7.99 3.03 -5.93
C VAL A 43 8.12 2.45 -7.34
N SER A 44 8.11 1.13 -7.51
CA SER A 44 8.09 0.51 -8.84
C SER A 44 6.84 0.91 -9.62
N THR A 45 5.68 0.92 -8.98
CA THR A 45 4.44 1.35 -9.64
C THR A 45 4.49 2.83 -10.00
N ALA A 46 5.09 3.69 -9.16
CA ALA A 46 5.33 5.09 -9.52
C ALA A 46 6.16 5.20 -10.80
N LEU A 47 7.27 4.44 -10.88
CA LEU A 47 8.12 4.41 -12.08
C LEU A 47 7.33 3.93 -13.30
N ILE A 48 6.66 2.80 -13.19
CA ILE A 48 5.91 2.21 -14.32
C ILE A 48 4.80 3.16 -14.78
N ALA A 49 3.94 3.62 -13.87
CA ALA A 49 2.76 4.42 -14.21
C ALA A 49 3.12 5.80 -14.80
N VAL A 50 4.08 6.49 -14.17
CA VAL A 50 4.53 7.82 -14.62
C VAL A 50 5.27 7.71 -15.95
N PHE A 51 6.27 6.84 -16.03
CA PHE A 51 7.12 6.80 -17.22
C PHE A 51 6.44 6.11 -18.40
N ALA A 52 5.48 5.20 -18.19
CA ALA A 52 4.61 4.72 -19.27
C ALA A 52 3.83 5.86 -19.91
N THR A 53 3.31 6.78 -19.10
CA THR A 53 2.61 7.97 -19.58
C THR A 53 3.55 8.93 -20.31
N VAL A 54 4.77 9.14 -19.78
CA VAL A 54 5.76 10.01 -20.41
C VAL A 54 6.29 9.43 -21.72
N ALA A 55 6.56 8.12 -21.79
CA ALA A 55 7.05 7.43 -22.98
C ALA A 55 6.11 7.64 -24.16
N GLN A 56 4.80 7.52 -23.94
CA GLN A 56 3.81 7.78 -24.98
C GLN A 56 3.87 9.22 -25.50
N ARG A 57 4.08 10.21 -24.63
CA ARG A 57 4.16 11.64 -25.04
C ARG A 57 5.38 11.96 -25.90
N VAL A 58 6.44 11.17 -25.79
CA VAL A 58 7.65 11.31 -26.62
C VAL A 58 7.70 10.31 -27.77
N GLY A 59 6.60 9.62 -28.06
CA GLY A 59 6.49 8.68 -29.19
C GLY A 59 7.21 7.35 -28.99
N VAL A 60 7.53 6.98 -27.75
CA VAL A 60 8.21 5.72 -27.42
C VAL A 60 7.19 4.72 -26.86
N GLY A 61 7.07 3.55 -27.51
CA GLY A 61 6.27 2.45 -26.99
C GLY A 61 6.80 1.95 -25.64
N TRP A 62 5.90 1.71 -24.69
CA TRP A 62 6.30 1.24 -23.36
C TRP A 62 6.72 -0.24 -23.39
N GLY A 63 7.72 -0.60 -22.59
CA GLY A 63 8.20 -1.98 -22.50
C GLY A 63 9.30 -2.18 -21.46
N LEU A 64 9.90 -3.38 -21.45
CA LEU A 64 10.95 -3.73 -20.48
C LEU A 64 12.23 -2.90 -20.63
N LEU A 65 12.61 -2.55 -21.87
CA LEU A 65 13.78 -1.71 -22.11
C LEU A 65 13.57 -0.27 -21.61
N PRO A 66 12.47 0.44 -21.96
CA PRO A 66 12.11 1.70 -21.30
C PRO A 66 12.09 1.62 -19.78
N LEU A 67 11.50 0.57 -19.19
CA LEU A 67 11.49 0.35 -17.75
C LEU A 67 12.90 0.27 -17.16
N LEU A 68 13.81 -0.50 -17.79
CA LEU A 68 15.19 -0.61 -17.35
C LEU A 68 15.89 0.75 -17.39
N VAL A 69 15.74 1.50 -18.49
CA VAL A 69 16.35 2.83 -18.66
C VAL A 69 15.89 3.79 -17.57
N VAL A 70 14.58 3.92 -17.34
CA VAL A 70 14.05 4.84 -16.32
C VAL A 70 14.40 4.40 -14.90
N THR A 71 14.52 3.09 -14.67
CA THR A 71 15.00 2.55 -13.39
C THR A 71 16.44 2.96 -13.14
N LEU A 72 17.34 2.74 -14.10
CA LEU A 72 18.75 3.12 -13.99
C LEU A 72 18.92 4.64 -13.84
N ALA A 73 18.16 5.43 -14.59
CA ALA A 73 18.14 6.88 -14.47
C ALA A 73 17.68 7.32 -13.07
N SER A 74 16.60 6.74 -12.55
CA SER A 74 16.08 7.04 -11.21
C SER A 74 17.06 6.65 -10.09
N VAL A 75 17.75 5.52 -10.25
CA VAL A 75 18.85 5.11 -9.37
C VAL A 75 20.00 6.13 -9.42
N GLY A 76 20.39 6.57 -10.62
CA GLY A 76 21.41 7.60 -10.81
C GLY A 76 21.06 8.91 -10.11
N VAL A 77 19.81 9.38 -10.28
CA VAL A 77 19.28 10.57 -9.60
C VAL A 77 19.27 10.39 -8.08
N ALA A 78 18.82 9.24 -7.59
CA ALA A 78 18.82 8.93 -6.17
C ALA A 78 20.25 8.92 -5.57
N LEU A 79 21.21 8.31 -6.26
CA LEU A 79 22.61 8.30 -5.85
C LEU A 79 23.22 9.71 -5.87
N LEU A 80 22.93 10.52 -6.90
CA LEU A 80 23.38 11.90 -6.98
C LEU A 80 22.78 12.74 -5.84
N GLY A 81 21.47 12.63 -5.60
CA GLY A 81 20.80 13.31 -4.48
C GLY A 81 21.40 12.91 -3.13
N MET A 82 21.71 11.63 -2.92
CA MET A 82 22.36 11.17 -1.70
C MET A 82 23.84 11.57 -1.60
N ARG A 83 24.54 11.78 -2.72
CA ARG A 83 25.90 12.35 -2.70
C ARG A 83 25.91 13.83 -2.35
N LEU A 84 24.93 14.59 -2.83
CA LEU A 84 24.85 16.04 -2.63
C LEU A 84 24.24 16.42 -1.28
N PHE A 85 23.20 15.70 -0.83
CA PHE A 85 22.40 16.05 0.33
C PHE A 85 22.39 14.97 1.43
N GLY A 86 22.89 13.77 1.12
CA GLY A 86 22.94 12.67 2.07
C GLY A 86 24.10 12.81 3.04
N ARG A 87 23.84 12.51 4.31
CA ARG A 87 24.92 12.33 5.29
C ARG A 87 25.51 10.93 5.14
N HIS A 88 26.84 10.84 5.04
CA HIS A 88 27.54 9.57 5.02
C HIS A 88 27.39 8.89 6.38
N ASP A 89 27.04 7.60 6.39
CA ASP A 89 26.93 6.79 7.61
C ASP A 89 28.19 5.89 7.69
N PRO A 90 29.27 6.34 8.36
CA PRO A 90 30.56 5.66 8.34
C PRO A 90 30.54 4.26 8.95
N ASP A 91 29.53 3.94 9.77
CA ASP A 91 29.56 2.78 10.68
C ASP A 91 29.06 1.44 10.09
N LEU A 92 28.71 1.40 8.79
CA LEU A 92 28.21 0.17 8.15
C LEU A 92 29.22 -0.37 7.14
N GLY A 93 29.76 -1.56 7.37
CA GLY A 93 30.59 -2.28 6.38
C GLY A 93 29.81 -2.59 5.09
N ALA A 94 30.50 -2.74 3.95
CA ALA A 94 29.90 -2.86 2.62
C ALA A 94 28.82 -3.96 2.51
N ALA A 95 29.06 -5.16 3.06
CA ALA A 95 28.08 -6.25 3.07
C ALA A 95 26.84 -5.93 3.92
N ARG A 96 26.98 -5.27 5.07
CA ARG A 96 25.86 -4.80 5.90
C ARG A 96 25.13 -3.62 5.27
N ARG A 97 25.83 -2.77 4.52
CA ARG A 97 25.24 -1.76 3.62
C ARG A 97 24.46 -2.43 2.48
N PHE A 98 24.86 -3.62 2.04
CA PHE A 98 24.23 -4.29 0.90
C PHE A 98 23.07 -5.23 1.26
N LEU A 99 23.15 -6.00 2.34
CA LEU A 99 22.15 -7.03 2.69
C LEU A 99 21.29 -6.64 3.92
N GLY A 100 21.69 -5.60 4.66
CA GLY A 100 21.09 -5.30 5.96
C GLY A 100 21.50 -6.32 7.03
N ARG A 101 20.76 -6.36 8.15
CA ARG A 101 20.91 -7.40 9.18
C ARG A 101 19.91 -8.54 8.90
N PRO A 102 20.32 -9.81 8.99
CA PRO A 102 19.39 -10.93 8.88
C PRO A 102 18.34 -10.85 9.99
N ARG A 103 17.08 -11.10 9.63
CA ARG A 103 15.91 -11.01 10.51
C ARG A 103 15.08 -12.28 10.34
N PRO A 104 15.55 -13.43 10.89
CA PRO A 104 14.87 -14.70 10.71
C PRO A 104 13.44 -14.67 11.29
N ASP A 105 13.22 -13.88 12.35
CA ASP A 105 11.91 -13.59 12.92
C ASP A 105 10.94 -12.97 11.89
N ALA A 106 11.41 -11.99 11.12
CA ALA A 106 10.59 -11.35 10.09
C ALA A 106 10.31 -12.31 8.92
N VAL A 107 11.29 -13.11 8.52
CA VAL A 107 11.12 -14.11 7.45
C VAL A 107 10.07 -15.15 7.85
N VAL A 108 10.15 -15.68 9.08
CA VAL A 108 9.16 -16.64 9.60
C VAL A 108 7.77 -15.99 9.69
N ALA A 109 7.66 -14.76 10.18
CA ALA A 109 6.38 -14.04 10.20
C ALA A 109 5.77 -13.88 8.81
N ILE A 110 6.58 -13.46 7.83
CA ILE A 110 6.12 -13.31 6.44
C ILE A 110 5.68 -14.68 5.90
N ALA A 111 6.45 -15.74 6.15
CA ALA A 111 6.10 -17.09 5.71
C ALA A 111 4.77 -17.57 6.32
N ILE A 112 4.49 -17.28 7.59
CA ILE A 112 3.18 -17.56 8.22
C ILE A 112 2.06 -16.87 7.42
N GLY A 113 2.20 -15.56 7.14
CA GLY A 113 1.21 -14.80 6.38
C GLY A 113 1.02 -15.32 4.95
N VAL A 114 2.13 -15.61 4.25
CA VAL A 114 2.12 -16.17 2.89
C VAL A 114 1.39 -17.50 2.85
N VAL A 115 1.73 -18.44 3.74
CA VAL A 115 1.14 -19.78 3.76
C VAL A 115 -0.36 -19.71 4.03
N LEU A 116 -0.78 -18.92 5.03
CA LEU A 116 -2.20 -18.74 5.35
C LEU A 116 -2.98 -18.07 4.21
N ALA A 117 -2.41 -17.04 3.59
CA ALA A 117 -3.00 -16.37 2.44
C ALA A 117 -3.14 -17.33 1.25
N LEU A 118 -2.11 -18.10 0.91
CA LEU A 118 -2.19 -19.07 -0.20
C LEU A 118 -3.19 -20.20 0.10
N ALA A 119 -3.22 -20.71 1.32
CA ALA A 119 -4.14 -21.77 1.74
C ALA A 119 -5.61 -21.35 1.65
N THR A 120 -5.90 -20.04 1.69
CA THR A 120 -7.26 -19.50 1.61
C THR A 120 -7.60 -18.98 0.21
N ILE A 121 -6.67 -18.28 -0.44
CA ILE A 121 -6.91 -17.60 -1.71
C ILE A 121 -6.93 -18.58 -2.88
N LEU A 122 -5.99 -19.53 -2.97
CA LEU A 122 -5.92 -20.42 -4.13
C LEU A 122 -7.21 -21.27 -4.27
N PRO A 123 -7.75 -21.89 -3.20
CA PRO A 123 -9.02 -22.60 -3.29
C PRO A 123 -10.21 -21.68 -3.58
N SER A 124 -10.17 -20.42 -3.12
CA SER A 124 -11.24 -19.45 -3.34
C SER A 124 -11.32 -18.96 -4.79
N ILE A 125 -10.16 -18.82 -5.46
CA ILE A 125 -10.09 -18.54 -6.91
C ILE A 125 -10.42 -19.80 -7.71
N GLY A 126 -10.06 -20.97 -7.18
CA GLY A 126 -10.18 -22.24 -7.89
C GLY A 126 -8.97 -22.43 -8.81
N ARG A 127 -9.10 -22.04 -10.09
CA ARG A 127 -8.06 -22.25 -11.10
C ARG A 127 -7.50 -20.90 -11.57
N PRO A 128 -6.24 -20.85 -12.06
CA PRO A 128 -5.66 -19.59 -12.51
C PRO A 128 -6.45 -18.93 -13.64
N ASP A 129 -7.10 -19.71 -14.49
CA ASP A 129 -7.89 -19.25 -15.64
C ASP A 129 -9.38 -19.00 -15.32
N GLU A 130 -9.79 -19.01 -14.04
CA GLU A 130 -11.17 -18.68 -13.65
C GLU A 130 -11.42 -17.18 -13.67
N LEU A 131 -12.53 -16.78 -14.29
CA LEU A 131 -13.01 -15.41 -14.27
C LEU A 131 -13.89 -15.21 -13.04
N VAL A 132 -13.55 -14.22 -12.21
CA VAL A 132 -14.46 -13.76 -11.17
C VAL A 132 -15.68 -13.09 -11.79
N ASP A 133 -16.87 -13.44 -11.31
CA ASP A 133 -18.14 -12.92 -11.83
C ASP A 133 -18.37 -11.47 -11.36
N SER A 134 -17.78 -10.51 -12.08
CA SER A 134 -17.92 -9.09 -11.82
C SER A 134 -17.71 -8.25 -13.08
N PRO A 135 -18.54 -7.22 -13.32
CA PRO A 135 -18.34 -6.30 -14.46
C PRO A 135 -16.97 -5.60 -14.44
N ASP A 136 -16.46 -5.25 -13.25
CA ASP A 136 -15.18 -4.54 -13.11
C ASP A 136 -13.99 -5.41 -13.51
N ALA A 137 -14.11 -6.74 -13.38
CA ALA A 137 -13.10 -7.68 -13.84
C ALA A 137 -12.87 -7.55 -15.35
N VAL A 138 -13.97 -7.50 -16.12
CA VAL A 138 -13.91 -7.36 -17.59
C VAL A 138 -13.24 -6.06 -17.98
N TYR A 139 -13.58 -4.94 -17.33
CA TYR A 139 -12.95 -3.65 -17.59
C TYR A 139 -11.43 -3.68 -17.34
N HIS A 140 -10.99 -4.26 -16.24
CA HIS A 140 -9.57 -4.34 -15.92
C HIS A 140 -8.79 -5.26 -16.86
N LEU A 141 -9.35 -6.41 -17.22
CA LEU A 141 -8.75 -7.35 -18.17
C LEU A 141 -8.65 -6.75 -19.57
N ASP A 142 -9.70 -6.09 -20.05
CA ASP A 142 -9.72 -5.40 -21.34
C ASP A 142 -8.69 -4.27 -21.41
N ARG A 143 -8.53 -3.50 -20.32
CA ARG A 143 -7.52 -2.44 -20.25
C ARG A 143 -6.09 -2.99 -20.29
N ILE A 144 -5.81 -4.10 -19.61
CA ILE A 144 -4.51 -4.78 -19.68
C ILE A 144 -4.26 -5.28 -21.11
N ARG A 145 -5.27 -5.87 -21.75
CA ARG A 145 -5.19 -6.33 -23.14
C ARG A 145 -4.91 -5.17 -24.10
N THR A 146 -5.65 -4.07 -23.98
CA THR A 146 -5.45 -2.86 -24.79
C THR A 146 -4.03 -2.32 -24.66
N PHE A 147 -3.47 -2.31 -23.45
CA PHE A 147 -2.07 -1.92 -23.23
C PHE A 147 -1.11 -2.82 -24.01
N LEU A 148 -1.27 -4.14 -23.92
CA LEU A 148 -0.43 -5.10 -24.64
C LEU A 148 -0.54 -4.97 -26.17
N GLU A 149 -1.75 -4.75 -26.69
CA GLU A 149 -2.00 -4.64 -28.13
C GLU A 149 -1.50 -3.32 -28.73
N THR A 150 -1.61 -2.22 -27.99
CA THR A 150 -1.27 -0.87 -28.51
C THR A 150 0.13 -0.39 -28.14
N GLY A 151 0.75 -0.98 -27.11
CA GLY A 151 2.00 -0.47 -26.51
C GLY A 151 1.83 0.87 -25.77
N ASN A 152 0.61 1.41 -25.67
CA ASN A 152 0.30 2.69 -25.03
C ASN A 152 -0.30 2.48 -23.63
N PHE A 153 0.57 2.53 -22.62
CA PHE A 153 0.26 2.28 -21.22
C PHE A 153 -0.08 3.57 -20.45
N SER A 154 -0.36 4.67 -21.17
CA SER A 154 -0.61 5.98 -20.60
C SER A 154 -1.87 6.01 -19.73
N ILE A 155 -1.83 6.84 -18.68
CA ILE A 155 -3.04 7.20 -17.90
C ILE A 155 -4.07 7.96 -18.76
N VAL A 156 -3.66 8.51 -19.91
CA VAL A 156 -4.47 9.34 -20.82
C VAL A 156 -4.83 8.58 -22.09
N ASN A 157 -5.37 7.36 -21.97
CA ASN A 157 -5.71 6.51 -23.12
C ASN A 157 -6.99 5.68 -22.87
N PRO A 158 -8.07 5.84 -23.66
CA PRO A 158 -8.65 7.07 -24.23
C PRO A 158 -9.38 7.94 -23.18
N THR A 159 -9.61 7.41 -21.98
CA THR A 159 -10.16 8.12 -20.81
C THR A 159 -9.13 8.21 -19.70
N PHE A 160 -9.21 9.26 -18.88
CA PHE A 160 -8.33 9.44 -17.72
C PHE A 160 -8.67 8.41 -16.64
N TYR A 161 -7.75 7.49 -16.36
CA TYR A 161 -7.93 6.46 -15.34
C TYR A 161 -6.57 6.01 -14.78
N PRO A 162 -6.38 5.97 -13.45
CA PRO A 162 -5.15 5.51 -12.79
C PRO A 162 -4.61 4.18 -13.36
N ASN A 163 -3.45 4.22 -14.00
CA ASN A 163 -2.93 3.10 -14.80
C ASN A 163 -2.00 2.14 -14.04
N GLY A 164 -1.69 2.40 -12.77
CA GLY A 164 -0.61 1.70 -12.03
C GLY A 164 -0.81 0.20 -11.92
N PHE A 165 -2.04 -0.26 -11.68
CA PHE A 165 -2.38 -1.69 -11.64
C PHE A 165 -2.22 -2.34 -13.02
N HIS A 166 -2.89 -1.79 -14.04
CA HIS A 166 -2.91 -2.33 -15.39
C HIS A 166 -1.52 -2.30 -16.04
N ALA A 167 -0.80 -1.19 -15.88
CA ALA A 167 0.52 -1.00 -16.47
C ALA A 167 1.55 -1.95 -15.86
N TRP A 168 1.50 -2.21 -14.56
CA TRP A 168 2.37 -3.20 -13.93
C TRP A 168 2.13 -4.61 -14.48
N ILE A 169 0.87 -5.05 -14.53
CA ILE A 169 0.53 -6.38 -15.01
C ILE A 169 0.89 -6.52 -16.49
N ALA A 170 0.43 -5.59 -17.34
CA ALA A 170 0.75 -5.61 -18.76
C ALA A 170 2.28 -5.61 -19.00
N THR A 171 3.06 -4.83 -18.24
CA THR A 171 4.53 -4.79 -18.38
C THR A 171 5.13 -6.16 -18.03
N SER A 172 4.56 -6.84 -17.04
CA SER A 172 4.98 -8.16 -16.59
C SER A 172 4.59 -9.28 -17.56
N LEU A 173 3.56 -9.09 -18.40
CA LEU A 173 3.09 -10.07 -19.37
C LEU A 173 3.75 -9.93 -20.76
N LEU A 174 4.47 -8.85 -21.03
CA LEU A 174 5.21 -8.65 -22.30
C LEU A 174 6.09 -9.83 -22.72
N PRO A 175 6.76 -10.57 -21.82
CA PRO A 175 7.53 -11.76 -22.19
C PRO A 175 6.70 -12.97 -22.63
N GLY A 176 5.36 -12.92 -22.58
CA GLY A 176 4.48 -14.04 -22.93
C GLY A 176 4.43 -15.15 -21.88
N VAL A 177 4.67 -14.84 -20.60
CA VAL A 177 4.71 -15.83 -19.51
C VAL A 177 3.34 -16.32 -19.05
N ALA A 178 2.27 -15.61 -19.39
CA ALA A 178 0.87 -16.00 -19.18
C ALA A 178 -0.07 -15.13 -20.03
N ASP A 179 -1.28 -15.65 -20.29
CA ASP A 179 -2.38 -14.84 -20.82
C ASP A 179 -2.89 -13.83 -19.79
N VAL A 180 -3.65 -12.83 -20.24
CA VAL A 180 -4.13 -11.71 -19.42
C VAL A 180 -4.90 -12.16 -18.17
N LEU A 181 -5.86 -13.08 -18.32
CA LEU A 181 -6.67 -13.57 -17.19
C LEU A 181 -5.84 -14.31 -16.15
N PRO A 182 -5.13 -15.42 -16.48
CA PRO A 182 -4.30 -16.10 -15.49
C PRO A 182 -3.16 -15.24 -14.95
N GLY A 183 -2.57 -14.36 -15.77
CA GLY A 183 -1.59 -13.39 -15.32
C GLY A 183 -2.15 -12.42 -14.28
N THR A 184 -3.40 -11.96 -14.46
CA THR A 184 -4.05 -11.04 -13.51
C THR A 184 -4.42 -11.75 -12.21
N ASN A 185 -4.93 -12.98 -12.25
CA ASN A 185 -5.18 -13.77 -11.05
C ASN A 185 -3.89 -14.06 -10.26
N VAL A 186 -2.78 -14.33 -10.96
CA VAL A 186 -1.47 -14.48 -10.30
C VAL A 186 -1.00 -13.16 -9.69
N ALA A 187 -1.28 -12.03 -10.35
CA ALA A 187 -0.94 -10.71 -9.83
C ALA A 187 -1.67 -10.42 -8.51
N THR A 188 -2.95 -10.75 -8.40
CA THR A 188 -3.70 -10.59 -7.15
C THR A 188 -3.17 -11.49 -6.04
N VAL A 189 -2.72 -12.71 -6.36
CA VAL A 189 -2.02 -13.60 -5.42
C VAL A 189 -0.69 -12.99 -4.95
N VAL A 190 0.13 -12.42 -5.84
CA VAL A 190 1.37 -11.71 -5.45
C VAL A 190 1.08 -10.58 -4.45
N LEU A 191 0.05 -9.79 -4.71
CA LEU A 191 -0.33 -8.68 -3.84
C LEU A 191 -0.80 -9.16 -2.46
N ALA A 192 -1.73 -10.11 -2.44
CA ALA A 192 -2.38 -10.57 -1.23
C ALA A 192 -1.49 -11.49 -0.36
N ALA A 193 -0.73 -12.39 -0.98
CA ALA A 193 0.07 -13.38 -0.27
C ALA A 193 1.51 -12.93 0.00
N VAL A 194 2.08 -12.00 -0.79
CA VAL A 194 3.48 -11.58 -0.61
C VAL A 194 3.59 -10.13 -0.17
N VAL A 195 3.09 -9.20 -0.98
CA VAL A 195 3.32 -7.77 -0.74
C VAL A 195 2.67 -7.32 0.57
N TRP A 196 1.42 -7.72 0.79
CA TRP A 196 0.69 -7.36 2.00
C TRP A 196 1.32 -7.89 3.29
N PRO A 197 1.63 -9.20 3.45
CA PRO A 197 2.31 -9.70 4.65
C PRO A 197 3.67 -9.03 4.90
N VAL A 198 4.47 -8.79 3.85
CA VAL A 198 5.74 -8.05 3.95
C VAL A 198 5.51 -6.65 4.52
N GLY A 199 4.53 -5.93 3.98
CA GLY A 199 4.13 -4.60 4.44
C GLY A 199 3.65 -4.59 5.89
N CYS A 200 2.75 -5.50 6.26
CA CYS A 200 2.20 -5.61 7.62
C CYS A 200 3.28 -5.90 8.65
N VAL A 201 4.16 -6.87 8.38
CA VAL A 201 5.28 -7.23 9.27
C VAL A 201 6.24 -6.04 9.41
N ALA A 202 6.53 -5.31 8.32
CA ALA A 202 7.35 -4.11 8.38
C ALA A 202 6.70 -3.02 9.24
N LEU A 203 5.41 -2.73 9.01
CA LEU A 203 4.66 -1.71 9.71
C LEU A 203 4.60 -2.02 11.21
N VAL A 204 4.19 -3.23 11.59
CA VAL A 204 4.05 -3.63 12.99
C VAL A 204 5.37 -3.56 13.73
N ARG A 205 6.48 -3.97 13.11
CA ARG A 205 7.81 -3.90 13.74
C ARG A 205 8.24 -2.45 14.03
N HIS A 206 7.81 -1.50 13.21
CA HIS A 206 7.99 -0.08 13.51
C HIS A 206 6.97 0.42 14.52
N ALA A 207 5.68 0.17 14.32
CA ALA A 207 4.60 0.68 15.15
C ALA A 207 4.65 0.18 16.61
N LEU A 208 4.87 -1.13 16.81
CA LEU A 208 4.72 -1.83 18.08
C LEU A 208 6.03 -2.44 18.63
N GLY A 209 7.09 -2.47 17.82
CA GLY A 209 8.42 -2.98 18.20
C GLY A 209 8.75 -4.36 17.62
N THR A 210 9.95 -4.85 17.91
CA THR A 210 10.56 -6.01 17.22
C THR A 210 10.51 -7.31 18.01
N SER A 211 9.63 -7.44 19.00
CA SER A 211 9.51 -8.70 19.74
C SER A 211 9.01 -9.83 18.81
N ARG A 212 9.44 -11.07 19.06
CA ARG A 212 9.04 -12.22 18.25
C ARG A 212 7.53 -12.40 18.24
N LEU A 213 6.89 -12.26 19.41
CA LEU A 213 5.45 -12.38 19.55
C LEU A 213 4.70 -11.42 18.63
N VAL A 214 5.01 -10.12 18.71
CA VAL A 214 4.34 -9.08 17.91
C VAL A 214 4.66 -9.23 16.42
N THR A 215 5.87 -9.67 16.09
CA THR A 215 6.29 -9.93 14.72
C THR A 215 5.52 -11.12 14.11
N TYR A 216 5.40 -12.23 14.82
CA TYR A 216 4.63 -13.40 14.36
C TYR A 216 3.13 -13.12 14.31
N ALA A 217 2.60 -12.38 15.30
CA ALA A 217 1.23 -11.92 15.30
C ALA A 217 0.91 -11.05 14.07
N ALA A 218 1.86 -10.21 13.61
CA ALA A 218 1.69 -9.44 12.38
C ALA A 218 1.55 -10.33 11.14
N GLY A 219 2.40 -11.36 11.04
CA GLY A 219 2.33 -12.36 9.97
C GLY A 219 0.99 -13.07 9.94
N PHE A 220 0.57 -13.60 11.10
CA PHE A 220 -0.74 -14.25 11.25
C PHE A 220 -1.90 -13.29 10.91
N ALA A 221 -1.92 -12.10 11.52
CA ALA A 221 -2.98 -11.12 11.33
C ALA A 221 -3.11 -10.62 9.88
N SER A 222 -2.02 -10.66 9.09
CA SER A 222 -2.06 -10.27 7.68
C SER A 222 -2.94 -11.18 6.81
N ALA A 223 -3.28 -12.39 7.27
CA ALA A 223 -4.14 -13.32 6.53
C ALA A 223 -5.34 -13.83 7.36
N ALA A 224 -5.52 -13.33 8.59
CA ALA A 224 -6.53 -13.84 9.52
C ALA A 224 -7.93 -13.24 9.34
N PHE A 225 -8.09 -12.24 8.47
CA PHE A 225 -9.32 -11.46 8.36
C PHE A 225 -9.90 -11.49 6.97
N ILE A 226 -11.22 -11.55 6.88
CA ILE A 226 -11.96 -11.54 5.61
C ILE A 226 -11.83 -10.16 4.94
N ALA A 227 -11.91 -9.08 5.72
CA ALA A 227 -11.89 -7.70 5.22
C ALA A 227 -10.69 -7.41 4.28
N PHE A 228 -9.51 -7.95 4.60
CA PHE A 228 -8.36 -7.90 3.70
C PHE A 228 -7.42 -9.09 3.96
N PRO A 229 -6.93 -9.78 2.92
CA PRO A 229 -7.05 -9.46 1.50
C PRO A 229 -8.33 -9.98 0.81
N THR A 230 -9.10 -10.84 1.46
CA THR A 230 -10.14 -11.66 0.80
C THR A 230 -11.27 -10.86 0.16
N THR A 231 -11.88 -9.90 0.88
CA THR A 231 -13.02 -9.15 0.35
C THR A 231 -12.69 -8.44 -0.97
N LEU A 232 -11.53 -7.77 -1.07
CA LEU A 232 -11.15 -7.02 -2.28
C LEU A 232 -10.67 -7.90 -3.44
N LEU A 233 -10.52 -9.22 -3.25
CA LEU A 233 -10.23 -10.16 -4.33
C LEU A 233 -11.49 -10.51 -5.14
N GLY A 234 -12.64 -10.64 -4.47
CA GLY A 234 -13.88 -11.11 -5.07
C GLY A 234 -15.04 -10.11 -5.08
N TRP A 235 -15.18 -9.28 -4.06
CA TRP A 235 -16.29 -8.31 -3.97
C TRP A 235 -15.94 -7.01 -4.69
N GLY A 236 -16.79 -6.62 -5.65
CA GLY A 236 -16.63 -5.42 -6.48
C GLY A 236 -15.39 -5.42 -7.39
N VAL A 237 -14.57 -6.48 -7.38
CA VAL A 237 -13.32 -6.63 -8.15
C VAL A 237 -12.49 -5.35 -8.21
N LEU A 238 -12.33 -4.75 -7.03
CA LEU A 238 -11.56 -3.52 -6.83
C LEU A 238 -10.05 -3.83 -6.83
N TRP A 239 -9.53 -4.55 -7.82
CA TRP A 239 -8.14 -5.00 -7.85
C TRP A 239 -7.10 -3.86 -7.80
N PRO A 240 -7.33 -2.68 -8.42
CA PRO A 240 -6.50 -1.51 -8.14
C PRO A 240 -6.54 -1.10 -6.66
N ASN A 241 -7.71 -1.12 -6.02
CA ASN A 241 -7.83 -0.84 -4.58
C ASN A 241 -7.16 -1.92 -3.71
N LEU A 242 -7.25 -3.21 -4.09
CA LEU A 242 -6.51 -4.32 -3.47
C LEU A 242 -5.01 -4.02 -3.51
N MET A 243 -4.48 -3.66 -4.68
CA MET A 243 -3.07 -3.32 -4.85
C MET A 243 -2.69 -2.12 -3.97
N ALA A 244 -3.45 -1.02 -4.04
CA ALA A 244 -3.13 0.19 -3.29
C ALA A 244 -3.16 -0.05 -1.77
N THR A 245 -4.13 -0.84 -1.30
CA THR A 245 -4.22 -1.27 0.10
C THR A 245 -3.05 -2.18 0.49
N ALA A 246 -2.70 -3.17 -0.35
CA ALA A 246 -1.56 -4.08 -0.12
C ALA A 246 -0.24 -3.33 0.07
N LEU A 247 -0.06 -2.23 -0.67
CA LEU A 247 1.16 -1.41 -0.69
C LEU A 247 1.26 -0.42 0.48
N THR A 248 0.11 -0.04 1.06
CA THR A 248 0.02 1.03 2.07
C THR A 248 0.83 0.75 3.34
N PRO A 249 0.82 -0.46 3.94
CA PRO A 249 1.62 -0.73 5.14
C PRO A 249 3.12 -0.56 4.93
N GLY A 250 3.63 -0.91 3.75
CA GLY A 250 5.05 -0.75 3.42
C GLY A 250 5.48 0.71 3.34
N ALA A 251 4.64 1.57 2.74
CA ALA A 251 4.86 3.01 2.72
C ALA A 251 4.80 3.62 4.14
N LEU A 252 3.81 3.24 4.96
CA LEU A 252 3.74 3.66 6.37
C LEU A 252 4.95 3.20 7.17
N ALA A 253 5.43 1.97 6.97
CA ALA A 253 6.60 1.46 7.66
C ALA A 253 7.84 2.31 7.39
N LEU A 254 8.08 2.69 6.13
CA LEU A 254 9.19 3.56 5.76
C LEU A 254 9.01 4.98 6.32
N MET A 255 7.79 5.53 6.30
CA MET A 255 7.49 6.82 6.92
C MET A 255 7.81 6.83 8.42
N LEU A 256 7.36 5.81 9.17
CA LEU A 256 7.65 5.68 10.59
C LEU A 256 9.15 5.55 10.86
N GLN A 257 9.87 4.82 10.00
CA GLN A 257 11.33 4.74 10.06
C GLN A 257 11.99 6.10 9.82
N ALA A 258 11.53 6.84 8.79
CA ALA A 258 12.02 8.16 8.42
C ALA A 258 11.78 9.19 9.54
N ALA A 259 10.61 9.15 10.18
CA ALA A 259 10.25 10.00 11.30
C ALA A 259 11.20 9.83 12.51
N ARG A 260 11.65 8.59 12.75
CA ARG A 260 12.56 8.26 13.86
C ARG A 260 14.02 8.54 13.54
N SER A 261 14.47 8.15 12.36
CA SER A 261 15.88 8.27 11.96
C SER A 261 16.24 9.69 11.50
N ARG A 262 15.24 10.47 11.05
CA ARG A 262 15.38 11.78 10.41
C ARG A 262 16.29 11.77 9.18
N ARG A 263 16.48 10.61 8.54
CA ARG A 263 17.32 10.46 7.35
C ARG A 263 16.54 10.90 6.12
N ILE A 264 17.06 11.91 5.40
CA ILE A 264 16.42 12.48 4.21
C ILE A 264 16.12 11.42 3.14
N GLY A 265 17.02 10.46 2.92
CA GLY A 265 16.81 9.41 1.93
C GLY A 265 15.59 8.52 2.20
N GLN A 266 15.24 8.27 3.48
CA GLN A 266 14.03 7.52 3.82
C GLN A 266 12.77 8.36 3.55
N TRP A 267 12.83 9.66 3.78
CA TRP A 267 11.76 10.59 3.41
C TRP A 267 11.59 10.68 1.89
N LEU A 268 12.68 10.77 1.13
CA LEU A 268 12.64 10.73 -0.32
C LEU A 268 12.05 9.42 -0.85
N GLY A 269 12.39 8.29 -0.22
CA GLY A 269 11.82 6.99 -0.58
C GLY A 269 10.31 6.92 -0.29
N PHE A 270 9.86 7.50 0.83
CA PHE A 270 8.44 7.62 1.13
C PHE A 270 7.72 8.53 0.14
N VAL A 271 8.29 9.70 -0.18
CA VAL A 271 7.74 10.63 -1.18
C VAL A 271 7.66 9.98 -2.56
N ALA A 272 8.66 9.18 -2.94
CA ALA A 272 8.66 8.44 -4.21
C ALA A 272 7.57 7.38 -4.30
N ALA A 273 7.02 6.90 -3.18
CA ALA A 273 5.91 5.95 -3.16
C ALA A 273 4.54 6.62 -3.38
N LEU A 274 4.41 7.92 -3.11
CA LEU A 274 3.12 8.63 -3.18
C LEU A 274 2.51 8.66 -4.58
N PRO A 275 3.26 8.96 -5.67
CA PRO A 275 2.71 8.91 -7.02
C PRO A 275 2.26 7.50 -7.41
N GLY A 276 2.96 6.47 -6.94
CA GLY A 276 2.58 5.08 -7.21
C GLY A 276 1.22 4.76 -6.63
N LEU A 277 0.98 5.07 -5.35
CA LEU A 277 -0.32 4.87 -4.72
C LEU A 277 -1.42 5.71 -5.39
N ALA A 278 -1.13 6.98 -5.72
CA ALA A 278 -2.09 7.85 -6.42
C ALA A 278 -2.50 7.30 -7.79
N LEU A 279 -1.54 6.75 -8.53
CA LEU A 279 -1.73 6.23 -9.88
C LEU A 279 -2.25 4.79 -9.89
N ILE A 280 -2.34 4.11 -8.75
CA ILE A 280 -3.08 2.86 -8.61
C ILE A 280 -4.54 3.18 -8.25
N GLN A 281 -4.74 3.83 -7.10
CA GLN A 281 -6.06 4.18 -6.59
C GLN A 281 -5.92 5.36 -5.60
N PRO A 282 -6.48 6.54 -5.91
CA PRO A 282 -6.30 7.76 -5.12
C PRO A 282 -6.77 7.67 -3.65
N ASN A 283 -7.79 6.85 -3.34
CA ASN A 283 -8.29 6.67 -1.98
C ASN A 283 -7.21 6.14 -1.01
N ALA A 284 -6.31 5.28 -1.47
CA ALA A 284 -5.24 4.72 -0.65
C ALA A 284 -4.17 5.76 -0.33
N LEU A 285 -3.90 6.71 -1.25
CA LEU A 285 -3.06 7.85 -0.93
C LEU A 285 -3.71 8.73 0.15
N VAL A 286 -5.01 8.99 0.04
CA VAL A 286 -5.76 9.75 1.06
C VAL A 286 -5.69 9.04 2.41
N ALA A 287 -5.96 7.74 2.45
CA ALA A 287 -5.88 6.92 3.66
C ALA A 287 -4.46 6.91 4.24
N LEU A 288 -3.43 6.74 3.41
CA LEU A 288 -2.03 6.79 3.82
C LEU A 288 -1.69 8.13 4.48
N VAL A 289 -2.02 9.24 3.82
CA VAL A 289 -1.74 10.60 4.32
C VAL A 289 -2.52 10.85 5.61
N LEU A 290 -3.79 10.48 5.67
CA LEU A 290 -4.60 10.64 6.88
C LEU A 290 -4.01 9.84 8.04
N PHE A 291 -3.69 8.57 7.84
CA PHE A 291 -3.06 7.75 8.87
C PHE A 291 -1.69 8.28 9.29
N ALA A 292 -0.89 8.78 8.34
CA ALA A 292 0.36 9.46 8.63
C ALA A 292 0.14 10.70 9.52
N LEU A 293 -0.78 11.59 9.14
CA LEU A 293 -1.08 12.81 9.87
C LEU A 293 -1.63 12.52 11.26
N VAL A 294 -2.58 11.59 11.40
CA VAL A 294 -3.13 11.15 12.69
C VAL A 294 -2.04 10.59 13.59
N TRP A 295 -1.15 9.75 13.05
CA TRP A 295 0.00 9.25 13.79
C TRP A 295 0.91 10.38 14.25
N PHE A 296 1.23 11.33 13.37
CA PHE A 296 2.08 12.48 13.68
C PHE A 296 1.47 13.38 14.76
N VAL A 297 0.18 13.72 14.65
CA VAL A 297 -0.55 14.52 15.63
C VAL A 297 -0.53 13.84 16.99
N ALA A 298 -0.91 12.56 17.05
CA ALA A 298 -0.92 11.81 18.30
C ALA A 298 0.48 11.70 18.91
N ALA A 299 1.51 11.46 18.11
CA ALA A 299 2.89 11.39 18.57
C ALA A 299 3.41 12.73 19.13
N ARG A 300 3.08 13.85 18.48
CA ARG A 300 3.52 15.19 18.89
C ARG A 300 2.78 15.71 20.11
N LEU A 301 1.45 15.53 20.17
CA LEU A 301 0.67 15.85 21.36
C LEU A 301 1.18 15.08 22.57
N ARG A 302 1.40 13.76 22.42
CA ARG A 302 1.99 12.94 23.49
C ARG A 302 3.37 13.45 23.90
N ALA A 303 4.23 13.82 22.95
CA ALA A 303 5.55 14.35 23.26
C ALA A 303 5.49 15.68 24.04
N GLY A 304 4.51 16.54 23.74
CA GLY A 304 4.23 17.76 24.51
C GLY A 304 3.72 17.46 25.93
N LEU A 305 2.74 16.56 26.06
CA LEU A 305 2.17 16.13 27.34
C LEU A 305 3.20 15.45 28.26
N LEU A 306 4.18 14.74 27.68
CA LEU A 306 5.28 14.12 28.42
C LEU A 306 6.50 15.03 28.58
N HIS A 307 6.39 16.31 28.22
CA HIS A 307 7.47 17.31 28.28
C HIS A 307 8.75 16.94 27.50
N HIS A 308 8.65 16.04 26.51
CA HIS A 308 9.75 15.72 25.59
C HIS A 308 9.92 16.78 24.49
N LEU A 309 8.89 17.59 24.24
CA LEU A 309 8.90 18.73 23.33
C LEU A 309 8.22 19.93 23.99
N SER A 310 8.67 21.14 23.65
CA SER A 310 8.02 22.36 24.09
C SER A 310 6.69 22.57 23.33
N TRP A 311 5.69 23.16 24.00
CA TRP A 311 4.39 23.47 23.38
C TRP A 311 4.48 24.34 22.13
N PRO A 312 5.39 25.33 22.02
CA PRO A 312 5.59 26.06 20.76
C PRO A 312 6.05 25.16 19.60
N ALA A 313 6.92 24.18 19.85
CA ALA A 313 7.34 23.23 18.82
C ALA A 313 6.19 22.31 18.41
N VAL A 314 5.37 21.85 19.38
CA VAL A 314 4.16 21.07 19.10
C VAL A 314 3.17 21.90 18.26
N ALA A 315 2.88 23.13 18.65
CA ALA A 315 1.97 24.02 17.93
C ALA A 315 2.43 24.28 16.49
N ARG A 316 3.73 24.53 16.27
CA ARG A 316 4.30 24.66 14.92
C ARG A 316 4.11 23.38 14.10
N ASP A 317 4.44 22.22 14.66
CA ASP A 317 4.34 20.95 13.95
C ASP A 317 2.86 20.62 13.62
N LEU A 318 1.93 20.95 14.51
CA LEU A 318 0.48 20.82 14.27
C LEU A 318 -0.03 21.83 13.23
N ALA A 319 0.52 23.03 13.20
CA ALA A 319 0.19 24.00 12.15
C ALA A 319 0.61 23.50 10.77
N VAL A 320 1.77 22.83 10.64
CA VAL A 320 2.18 22.18 9.39
C VAL A 320 1.19 21.08 8.99
N VAL A 321 0.76 20.25 9.94
CA VAL A 321 -0.28 19.24 9.69
C VAL A 321 -1.59 19.88 9.23
N ALA A 322 -2.01 20.97 9.87
CA ALA A 322 -3.22 21.70 9.50
C ALA A 322 -3.11 22.29 8.09
N VAL A 323 -1.97 22.87 7.72
CA VAL A 323 -1.71 23.38 6.36
C VAL A 323 -1.79 22.26 5.32
N VAL A 324 -1.19 21.10 5.59
CA VAL A 324 -1.28 19.93 4.70
C VAL A 324 -2.73 19.44 4.59
N GLY A 325 -3.46 19.38 5.71
CA GLY A 325 -4.87 18.97 5.73
C GLY A 325 -5.78 19.91 4.94
N VAL A 326 -5.66 21.23 5.18
CA VAL A 326 -6.41 22.26 4.45
C VAL A 326 -6.05 22.26 2.97
N GLY A 327 -4.76 22.17 2.64
CA GLY A 327 -4.31 22.05 1.24
C GLY A 327 -4.90 20.83 0.55
N GLY A 328 -4.96 19.69 1.24
CA GLY A 328 -5.62 18.47 0.74
C GLY A 328 -7.12 18.66 0.50
N LEU A 329 -7.83 19.25 1.46
CA LEU A 329 -9.28 19.54 1.33
C LEU A 329 -9.58 20.51 0.18
N LEU A 330 -8.73 21.51 -0.03
CA LEU A 330 -8.85 22.46 -1.15
C LEU A 330 -8.54 21.81 -2.50
N ALA A 331 -7.61 20.84 -2.54
CA ALA A 331 -7.27 20.11 -3.76
C ALA A 331 -8.26 18.99 -4.10
N ALA A 332 -8.95 18.43 -3.09
CA ALA A 332 -9.83 17.27 -3.25
C ALA A 332 -10.92 17.44 -4.32
N PRO A 333 -11.66 18.57 -4.42
CA PRO A 333 -12.64 18.77 -5.49
C PRO A 333 -12.03 18.77 -6.89
N ILE A 334 -10.82 19.34 -7.04
CA ILE A 334 -10.12 19.39 -8.34
C ILE A 334 -9.72 17.98 -8.76
N VAL A 335 -9.17 17.20 -7.83
CA VAL A 335 -8.76 15.82 -8.09
C VAL A 335 -9.98 14.93 -8.35
N SER A 336 -11.04 15.05 -7.57
CA SER A 336 -12.29 14.32 -7.74
C SER A 336 -12.94 14.62 -9.10
N ALA A 337 -12.98 15.89 -9.53
CA ALA A 337 -13.50 16.25 -10.85
C ALA A 337 -12.74 15.57 -12.01
N ARG A 338 -11.43 15.34 -11.87
CA ARG A 338 -10.62 14.61 -12.86
C ARG A 338 -10.86 13.10 -12.85
N LEU A 339 -11.39 12.58 -11.74
CA LEU A 339 -11.67 11.16 -11.52
C LEU A 339 -13.17 10.86 -11.55
N ALA A 340 -14.02 11.84 -11.86
CA ALA A 340 -15.47 11.73 -11.77
C ALA A 340 -16.03 10.55 -12.59
N SER A 341 -15.44 10.26 -13.76
CA SER A 341 -15.81 9.10 -14.59
C SER A 341 -15.54 7.74 -13.93
N THR A 342 -14.72 7.72 -12.87
CA THR A 342 -14.36 6.52 -12.08
C THR A 342 -15.04 6.49 -10.71
N GLN A 343 -15.77 7.56 -10.34
CA GLN A 343 -16.41 7.75 -9.04
C GLN A 343 -17.91 8.04 -9.18
N SER A 344 -18.50 7.84 -10.36
CA SER A 344 -19.89 8.21 -10.66
C SER A 344 -20.93 7.27 -10.02
N TYR A 345 -20.49 6.18 -9.39
CA TYR A 345 -21.39 5.28 -8.67
C TYR A 345 -21.77 5.88 -7.31
N GLU A 346 -23.05 6.19 -7.13
CA GLU A 346 -23.59 6.62 -5.84
C GLU A 346 -24.04 5.42 -5.02
N TRP A 347 -23.38 5.22 -3.87
CA TRP A 347 -23.79 4.21 -2.90
C TRP A 347 -24.97 4.72 -2.07
N ASN A 348 -26.16 4.16 -2.34
CA ASN A 348 -27.41 4.57 -1.70
C ASN A 348 -27.73 3.79 -0.41
N ASP A 349 -27.13 2.62 -0.23
CA ASP A 349 -27.39 1.76 0.93
C ASP A 349 -26.61 2.24 2.16
N ARG A 350 -27.15 3.26 2.82
CA ARG A 350 -26.63 3.77 4.09
C ARG A 350 -27.16 2.94 5.25
N VAL A 351 -26.27 2.67 6.20
CA VAL A 351 -26.61 1.95 7.42
C VAL A 351 -26.60 2.88 8.62
N SER A 352 -27.26 2.47 9.71
CA SER A 352 -27.20 3.25 10.96
C SER A 352 -25.76 3.35 11.49
N ILE A 353 -25.45 4.40 12.26
CA ILE A 353 -24.15 4.55 12.94
C ILE A 353 -23.80 3.29 13.76
N TRP A 354 -24.80 2.72 14.45
CA TRP A 354 -24.60 1.50 15.23
C TRP A 354 -24.22 0.30 14.36
N THR A 355 -24.93 0.11 13.24
CA THR A 355 -24.60 -0.94 12.28
C THR A 355 -23.18 -0.77 11.75
N ALA A 356 -22.80 0.45 11.35
CA ALA A 356 -21.46 0.74 10.85
C ALA A 356 -20.37 0.47 11.91
N LEU A 357 -20.62 0.82 13.18
CA LEU A 357 -19.71 0.51 14.29
C LEU A 357 -19.54 -1.00 14.48
N VAL A 358 -20.64 -1.77 14.43
CA VAL A 358 -20.60 -3.23 14.53
C VAL A 358 -19.88 -3.85 13.34
N GLU A 359 -20.04 -3.30 12.13
CA GLU A 359 -19.33 -3.75 10.94
C GLU A 359 -17.81 -3.59 11.08
N VAL A 360 -17.34 -2.40 11.44
CA VAL A 360 -15.90 -2.12 11.51
C VAL A 360 -15.23 -2.72 12.74
N VAL A 361 -15.82 -2.56 13.94
CA VAL A 361 -15.23 -3.07 15.19
C VAL A 361 -15.46 -4.57 15.33
N GLY A 362 -16.63 -5.05 14.92
CA GLY A 362 -16.98 -6.47 14.96
C GLY A 362 -16.36 -7.30 13.83
N GLY A 363 -15.65 -6.67 12.89
CA GLY A 363 -15.08 -7.35 11.72
C GLY A 363 -16.15 -7.99 10.83
N ARG A 364 -17.36 -7.42 10.81
CA ARG A 364 -18.55 -7.95 10.14
C ARG A 364 -18.68 -7.43 8.69
N LEU A 365 -17.65 -6.81 8.14
CA LEU A 365 -17.68 -6.34 6.75
C LEU A 365 -17.99 -7.50 5.78
N GLN A 366 -19.12 -7.42 5.07
CA GLN A 366 -19.60 -8.43 4.11
C GLN A 366 -19.88 -9.82 4.70
N ILE A 367 -20.05 -9.95 6.03
CA ILE A 367 -20.42 -11.22 6.67
C ILE A 367 -21.59 -11.03 7.65
N SER A 368 -22.28 -12.11 8.00
CA SER A 368 -23.43 -12.05 8.92
C SER A 368 -23.04 -12.04 10.39
N ASN A 369 -21.85 -12.55 10.74
CA ASN A 369 -21.45 -12.80 12.13
C ASN A 369 -20.37 -11.84 12.61
N VAL A 370 -20.44 -11.47 13.89
CA VAL A 370 -19.37 -10.73 14.56
C VAL A 370 -18.20 -11.67 14.85
N LEU A 371 -16.98 -11.22 14.52
CA LEU A 371 -15.75 -11.91 14.83
C LEU A 371 -15.35 -11.62 16.29
N TRP A 372 -16.05 -12.24 17.25
CA TRP A 372 -15.83 -11.99 18.68
C TRP A 372 -14.36 -12.15 19.12
N GLY A 373 -13.64 -13.12 18.55
CA GLY A 373 -12.21 -13.29 18.78
C GLY A 373 -11.39 -12.04 18.38
N LEU A 374 -11.71 -11.42 17.24
CA LEU A 374 -11.09 -10.17 16.80
C LEU A 374 -11.42 -9.02 17.76
N VAL A 375 -12.68 -8.88 18.16
CA VAL A 375 -13.12 -7.83 19.11
C VAL A 375 -12.33 -7.92 20.42
N VAL A 376 -12.19 -9.13 20.96
CA VAL A 376 -11.41 -9.38 22.18
C VAL A 376 -9.94 -9.03 21.96
N LEU A 377 -9.34 -9.47 20.84
CA LEU A 377 -7.93 -9.17 20.53
C LEU A 377 -7.65 -7.67 20.35
N ILE A 378 -8.57 -6.93 19.72
CA ILE A 378 -8.49 -5.46 19.60
C ILE A 378 -8.52 -4.82 20.99
N GLY A 379 -9.48 -5.22 21.84
CA GLY A 379 -9.60 -4.70 23.20
C GLY A 379 -8.35 -4.97 24.05
N LEU A 380 -7.85 -6.21 24.02
CA LEU A 380 -6.61 -6.61 24.71
C LEU A 380 -5.38 -5.84 24.17
N GLY A 381 -5.28 -5.67 22.85
CA GLY A 381 -4.20 -4.93 22.21
C GLY A 381 -4.18 -3.45 22.59
N ILE A 382 -5.35 -2.78 22.55
CA ILE A 382 -5.50 -1.38 22.98
C ILE A 382 -5.14 -1.25 24.47
N GLY A 383 -5.65 -2.15 25.32
CA GLY A 383 -5.33 -2.18 26.74
C GLY A 383 -3.83 -2.36 27.00
N TRP A 384 -3.18 -3.30 26.31
CA TRP A 384 -1.73 -3.49 26.41
C TRP A 384 -0.94 -2.26 25.97
N ILE A 385 -1.33 -1.59 24.87
CA ILE A 385 -0.69 -0.34 24.44
C ILE A 385 -0.83 0.75 25.50
N ALA A 386 -2.03 0.95 26.04
CA ALA A 386 -2.30 1.98 27.04
C ALA A 386 -1.52 1.75 28.37
N LEU A 387 -1.36 0.49 28.76
CA LEU A 387 -0.76 0.12 30.04
C LEU A 387 0.76 -0.11 29.97
N ARG A 388 1.26 -0.72 28.90
CA ARG A 388 2.64 -1.23 28.81
C ARG A 388 3.45 -0.66 27.65
N ALA A 389 2.81 -0.28 26.55
CA ALA A 389 3.50 0.20 25.35
C ALA A 389 3.04 1.60 24.93
N ARG A 390 2.96 2.55 25.89
CA ARG A 390 2.40 3.89 25.66
C ARG A 390 3.04 4.69 24.52
N ALA A 391 4.27 4.35 24.11
CA ALA A 391 4.92 4.92 22.94
C ALA A 391 4.19 4.59 21.62
N ALA A 392 3.40 3.50 21.60
CA ALA A 392 2.60 3.04 20.48
C ALA A 392 1.15 3.58 20.47
N LEU A 393 0.77 4.47 21.41
CA LEU A 393 -0.57 5.11 21.40
C LEU A 393 -0.98 5.73 20.05
N PRO A 394 -0.07 6.32 19.25
CA PRO A 394 -0.42 6.79 17.90
C PRO A 394 -1.02 5.71 16.97
N VAL A 395 -0.75 4.43 17.22
CA VAL A 395 -1.37 3.31 16.48
C VAL A 395 -2.84 3.18 16.83
N VAL A 396 -3.20 3.37 18.11
CA VAL A 396 -4.61 3.38 18.54
C VAL A 396 -5.33 4.57 17.91
N ALA A 397 -4.67 5.73 17.80
CA ALA A 397 -5.24 6.89 17.11
C ALA A 397 -5.52 6.61 15.62
N MET A 398 -4.61 5.92 14.91
CA MET A 398 -4.86 5.48 13.54
C MET A 398 -6.06 4.52 13.44
N TRP A 399 -6.20 3.58 14.38
CA TRP A 399 -7.36 2.68 14.43
C TRP A 399 -8.66 3.45 14.66
N VAL A 400 -8.69 4.39 15.60
CA VAL A 400 -9.86 5.25 15.84
C VAL A 400 -10.21 6.05 14.58
N ALA A 401 -9.21 6.58 13.87
CA ALA A 401 -9.45 7.28 12.61
C ALA A 401 -10.07 6.35 11.54
N CYS A 402 -9.63 5.10 11.44
CA CYS A 402 -10.24 4.10 10.56
C CYS A 402 -11.72 3.85 10.91
N VAL A 403 -12.04 3.68 12.20
CA VAL A 403 -13.42 3.52 12.68
C VAL A 403 -14.28 4.74 12.32
N VAL A 404 -13.77 5.96 12.57
CA VAL A 404 -14.48 7.21 12.24
C VAL A 404 -14.73 7.32 10.74
N LEU A 405 -13.71 7.08 9.90
CA LEU A 405 -13.85 7.13 8.44
C LEU A 405 -14.87 6.12 7.93
N TYR A 406 -14.83 4.89 8.44
CA TYR A 406 -15.80 3.87 8.04
C TYR A 406 -17.22 4.27 8.42
N VAL A 407 -17.45 4.73 9.66
CA VAL A 407 -18.77 5.17 10.11
C VAL A 407 -19.27 6.35 9.29
N MET A 408 -18.41 7.31 8.98
CA MET A 408 -18.74 8.42 8.08
C MET A 408 -19.11 7.89 6.69
N ALA A 409 -18.33 6.98 6.12
CA ALA A 409 -18.58 6.42 4.79
C ALA A 409 -19.91 5.65 4.73
N ALA A 410 -20.19 4.85 5.76
CA ALA A 410 -21.32 3.92 5.77
C ALA A 410 -22.66 4.57 6.18
N SER A 411 -22.62 5.63 7.01
CA SER A 411 -23.84 6.23 7.60
C SER A 411 -24.12 7.68 7.20
N SER A 412 -23.13 8.44 6.73
CA SER A 412 -23.32 9.86 6.43
C SER A 412 -24.08 10.07 5.12
N THR A 413 -24.98 11.06 5.13
CA THR A 413 -25.65 11.60 3.93
C THR A 413 -25.07 12.95 3.49
N ALA A 414 -24.12 13.51 4.25
CA ALA A 414 -23.55 14.80 3.93
C ALA A 414 -22.58 14.70 2.74
N SER A 415 -22.76 15.53 1.72
CA SER A 415 -21.98 15.49 0.48
C SER A 415 -20.47 15.68 0.69
N TRP A 416 -20.07 16.43 1.72
CA TRP A 416 -18.65 16.67 2.02
C TRP A 416 -17.93 15.44 2.57
N THR A 417 -18.64 14.45 3.13
CA THR A 417 -17.94 13.27 3.70
C THR A 417 -17.28 12.45 2.60
N ALA A 418 -17.83 12.44 1.38
CA ALA A 418 -17.20 11.80 0.21
C ALA A 418 -15.85 12.41 -0.19
N LEU A 419 -15.48 13.59 0.32
CA LEU A 419 -14.15 14.17 0.09
C LEU A 419 -13.07 13.58 1.02
N VAL A 420 -13.47 12.95 2.12
CA VAL A 420 -12.56 12.43 3.16
C VAL A 420 -12.71 10.93 3.41
N THR A 421 -13.81 10.33 2.97
CA THR A 421 -14.07 8.88 2.96
C THR A 421 -14.03 8.35 1.54
#